data_AF-A0A7C6LJL4-F1
#
_entry.id   AF-A0A7C6LJL4-F1
#
_cell.length_a   1.000
_cell.length_b   1.000
_cell.length_c   1.000
_cell.angle_alpha   90.00
_cell.angle_beta   90.00
_cell.angle_gamma   90.00
#
_symmetry.space_group_name_H-M   'P 1'
#
loop_
_entity.id
_entity.type
_entity.pdbx_description
1 polymer ?
#
loop_
_entity_poly.entity_id
_entity_poly.type
_entity_poly.pdbx_seq_one_letter_code
_entity_poly.pdbx_strand_id
1 'polypeptide(L)'
;MQIIYTDYGGAHSTQVAAALHLGILSRDKTPSAEELMALPLFDRITKEHHGCLIYMGRDEGNNDIYILGRGKGEKIVERAIACGAALTPGAGQIMKIRFFCTLSCVNLWMRIGGYLSRSLGWVSLGRPLVIFGTRRAFPQLVELVDEARRRVAAAPDTPFLLGSDNEDLLAKTGITATGLSERLPAP
;
A
#
# COMPACT_ATOMS: atom_id res chain seq x y z
N MET A 1 2.60 11.64 7.90
CA MET A 1 1.34 11.16 7.27
C MET A 1 1.40 9.64 7.15
N GLN A 2 0.28 8.95 6.95
CA GLN A 2 0.27 7.50 6.65
C GLN A 2 0.10 7.29 5.14
N ILE A 3 1.02 6.56 4.54
CA ILE A 3 1.03 6.22 3.11
C ILE A 3 0.87 4.72 2.98
N ILE A 4 -0.17 4.27 2.29
CA ILE A 4 -0.54 2.86 2.20
C ILE A 4 -0.50 2.42 0.73
N TYR A 5 0.44 1.55 0.40
CA TYR A 5 0.47 0.90 -0.91
C TYR A 5 -0.45 -0.32 -0.93
N THR A 6 -1.40 -0.35 -1.86
CA THR A 6 -2.43 -1.40 -1.94
C THR A 6 -2.32 -2.19 -3.24
N ASP A 7 -2.55 -3.50 -3.16
CA ASP A 7 -2.88 -4.32 -4.33
C ASP A 7 -3.80 -5.47 -3.90
N TYR A 8 -4.08 -6.41 -4.81
CA TYR A 8 -4.91 -7.57 -4.47
C TYR A 8 -4.34 -8.44 -3.34
N GLY A 9 -3.03 -8.70 -3.31
CA GLY A 9 -2.43 -9.78 -2.51
C GLY A 9 -1.25 -9.41 -1.62
N GLY A 10 -0.82 -8.15 -1.58
CA GLY A 10 0.21 -7.55 -0.73
C GLY A 10 1.66 -8.01 -0.95
N ALA A 11 1.94 -8.86 -1.92
CA ALA A 11 3.12 -9.74 -1.86
C ALA A 11 4.31 -9.32 -2.70
N HIS A 12 4.09 -8.54 -3.74
CA HIS A 12 5.14 -8.25 -4.73
C HIS A 12 5.18 -6.76 -5.07
N SER A 13 4.11 -6.22 -5.65
CA SER A 13 4.13 -4.84 -6.14
C SER A 13 4.14 -3.81 -5.01
N THR A 14 3.34 -4.02 -3.96
CA THR A 14 3.31 -3.16 -2.77
C THR A 14 4.61 -3.22 -1.98
N GLN A 15 5.25 -4.40 -1.89
CA GLN A 15 6.55 -4.58 -1.23
C GLN A 15 7.65 -3.75 -1.91
N VAL A 16 7.70 -3.82 -3.24
CA VAL A 16 8.69 -3.08 -4.04
C VAL A 16 8.39 -1.59 -4.00
N ALA A 17 7.12 -1.19 -4.08
CA ALA A 17 6.74 0.21 -3.94
C ALA A 17 7.13 0.79 -2.57
N ALA A 18 6.88 0.06 -1.48
CA ALA A 18 7.30 0.48 -0.15
C ALA A 18 8.83 0.55 -0.02
N ALA A 19 9.57 -0.43 -0.54
CA ALA A 19 11.02 -0.44 -0.52
C ALA A 19 11.63 0.72 -1.33
N LEU A 20 11.06 1.03 -2.50
CA LEU A 20 11.40 2.22 -3.30
C LEU A 20 11.10 3.51 -2.53
N HIS A 21 9.94 3.58 -1.86
CA HIS A 21 9.54 4.74 -1.09
C HIS A 21 10.48 4.98 0.11
N LEU A 22 10.96 3.92 0.74
CA LEU A 22 11.88 3.99 1.87
C LEU A 22 13.36 4.14 1.47
N GLY A 23 13.66 4.20 0.17
CA GLY A 23 15.05 4.28 -0.32
C GLY A 23 15.87 3.00 -0.14
N ILE A 24 15.21 1.87 0.19
CA ILE A 24 15.85 0.55 0.31
C ILE A 24 16.28 0.03 -1.06
N LEU A 25 15.44 0.25 -2.07
CA LEU A 25 15.77 -0.02 -3.47
C LEU A 25 16.13 1.28 -4.19
N SER A 26 17.20 1.26 -4.99
CA SER A 26 17.56 2.37 -5.87
C SER A 26 16.51 2.55 -6.96
N ARG A 27 16.16 3.81 -7.25
CA ARG A 27 15.26 4.19 -8.35
C ARG A 27 15.95 4.14 -9.72
N ASP A 28 17.27 4.29 -9.76
CA ASP A 28 18.05 4.48 -10.99
C ASP A 28 18.44 3.16 -11.67
N LYS A 29 18.15 2.03 -11.00
CA LYS A 29 18.56 0.71 -11.46
C LYS A 29 17.51 -0.34 -11.13
N THR A 30 17.19 -1.18 -12.11
CA THR A 30 16.36 -2.37 -11.89
C THR A 30 17.03 -3.32 -10.89
N PRO A 31 16.32 -3.76 -9.83
CA PRO A 31 16.90 -4.55 -8.77
C PRO A 31 17.27 -5.95 -9.25
N SER A 32 18.30 -6.51 -8.62
CA SER A 32 18.71 -7.89 -8.77
C SER A 32 17.68 -8.84 -8.14
N ALA A 33 17.80 -10.13 -8.47
CA ALA A 33 17.01 -11.17 -7.80
C ALA A 33 17.29 -11.20 -6.28
N GLU A 34 18.54 -11.00 -5.88
CA GLU A 34 18.98 -11.01 -4.49
C GLU A 34 18.40 -9.81 -3.72
N GLU A 35 18.44 -8.61 -4.30
CA GLU A 35 17.86 -7.40 -3.70
C GLU A 35 16.35 -7.57 -3.48
N LEU A 36 15.62 -8.13 -4.45
CA LEU A 36 14.20 -8.42 -4.31
C LEU A 36 13.92 -9.47 -3.23
N MET A 37 14.70 -10.54 -3.20
CA MET A 37 14.51 -11.64 -2.24
C MET A 37 14.96 -11.28 -0.81
N ALA A 38 15.82 -10.27 -0.66
CA ALA A 38 16.22 -9.71 0.63
C ALA A 38 15.10 -8.88 1.28
N LEU A 39 14.12 -8.39 0.51
CA LEU A 39 12.98 -7.69 1.06
C LEU A 39 12.19 -8.62 2.00
N PRO A 40 11.92 -8.22 3.26
CA PRO A 40 11.47 -9.14 4.31
C PRO A 40 10.19 -9.92 4.00
N LEU A 41 9.29 -9.35 3.20
CA LEU A 41 7.96 -9.89 2.94
C LEU A 41 7.71 -10.18 1.45
N PHE A 42 8.72 -9.99 0.59
CA PHE A 42 8.58 -10.26 -0.84
C PHE A 42 8.32 -11.74 -1.10
N ASP A 43 7.21 -12.02 -1.78
CA ASP A 43 6.69 -13.38 -2.03
C ASP A 43 6.36 -14.19 -0.75
N ARG A 44 6.26 -13.54 0.43
CA ARG A 44 5.98 -14.20 1.71
C ARG A 44 4.60 -13.85 2.30
N ILE A 45 3.95 -12.80 1.81
CA ILE A 45 2.57 -12.48 2.18
C ILE A 45 1.64 -13.59 1.67
N THR A 46 0.75 -14.09 2.51
CA THR A 46 -0.22 -15.13 2.18
C THR A 46 -1.66 -14.62 2.31
N LYS A 47 -2.66 -15.47 2.05
CA LYS A 47 -4.08 -15.06 2.15
C LYS A 47 -4.48 -14.67 3.58
N GLU A 48 -3.81 -15.24 4.57
CA GLU A 48 -4.02 -14.98 6.00
C GLU A 48 -3.65 -13.53 6.39
N HIS A 49 -2.84 -12.87 5.56
CA HIS A 49 -2.44 -11.47 5.74
C HIS A 49 -3.38 -10.48 5.01
N HIS A 50 -4.37 -10.97 4.25
CA HIS A 50 -5.28 -10.08 3.54
C HIS A 50 -6.11 -9.25 4.53
N GLY A 51 -6.24 -7.95 4.26
CA GLY A 51 -6.90 -7.00 5.15
C GLY A 51 -6.03 -6.50 6.31
N CYS A 52 -4.81 -7.03 6.48
CA CYS A 52 -3.87 -6.52 7.48
C CYS A 52 -3.04 -5.36 6.92
N LEU A 53 -3.01 -4.24 7.66
CA LEU A 53 -2.03 -3.19 7.44
C LEU A 53 -0.69 -3.62 8.03
N ILE A 54 0.35 -3.65 7.19
CA ILE A 54 1.69 -4.03 7.61
C ILE A 54 2.60 -2.81 7.50
N TYR A 55 3.18 -2.40 8.62
CA TYR A 55 4.12 -1.29 8.69
C TYR A 55 5.46 -1.68 8.08
N MET A 56 5.99 -0.82 7.21
CA MET A 56 7.23 -1.05 6.47
C MET A 56 8.37 -0.15 6.95
N GLY A 57 8.07 1.00 7.52
CA GLY A 57 9.07 1.96 7.97
C GLY A 57 8.58 3.39 7.84
N ARG A 58 9.49 4.32 8.11
CA ARG A 58 9.24 5.77 8.05
C ARG A 58 10.19 6.41 7.05
N ASP A 59 9.66 7.25 6.16
CA ASP A 59 10.45 7.96 5.16
C ASP A 59 11.16 9.21 5.73
N GLU A 60 11.97 9.86 4.90
CA GLU A 60 12.70 11.10 5.24
C GLU A 60 11.75 12.28 5.56
N GLY A 61 10.51 12.23 5.09
CA GLY A 61 9.46 13.22 5.33
C GLY A 61 8.65 12.94 6.61
N ASN A 62 9.08 12.00 7.46
CA ASN A 62 8.36 11.58 8.67
C ASN A 62 6.96 11.03 8.36
N ASN A 63 6.82 10.35 7.22
CA ASN A 63 5.62 9.61 6.82
C ASN A 63 5.79 8.11 7.11
N ASP A 64 4.77 7.54 7.75
CA ASP A 64 4.70 6.11 8.03
C ASP A 64 4.21 5.37 6.77
N ILE A 65 5.00 4.40 6.32
CA ILE A 65 4.75 3.64 5.10
C ILE A 65 4.18 2.28 5.47
N TYR A 66 3.09 1.91 4.82
CA TYR A 66 2.40 0.63 5.00
C TYR A 66 2.14 -0.03 3.66
N ILE A 67 1.89 -1.33 3.73
CA ILE A 67 1.34 -2.12 2.63
C ILE A 67 0.03 -2.78 3.05
N LEU A 68 -0.78 -3.12 2.05
CA LEU A 68 -2.07 -3.78 2.27
C LEU A 68 -2.46 -4.67 1.08
N GLY A 69 -2.67 -5.95 1.35
CA GLY A 69 -3.36 -6.86 0.42
C GLY A 69 -4.87 -6.77 0.65
N ARG A 70 -5.60 -6.09 -0.24
CA ARG A 70 -7.04 -5.79 -0.06
C ARG A 70 -8.00 -6.84 -0.63
N GLY A 71 -7.49 -7.85 -1.32
CA GLY A 71 -8.31 -8.79 -2.08
C GLY A 71 -9.22 -8.08 -3.10
N LYS A 72 -10.45 -8.58 -3.25
CA LYS A 72 -11.45 -8.01 -4.17
C LYS A 72 -12.06 -6.69 -3.69
N GLY A 73 -11.94 -6.36 -2.41
CA GLY A 73 -12.73 -5.32 -1.75
C GLY A 73 -12.06 -3.94 -1.68
N GLU A 74 -11.54 -3.40 -2.79
CA GLU A 74 -10.78 -2.13 -2.80
C GLU A 74 -11.41 -0.99 -2.02
N LYS A 75 -12.50 -0.42 -2.53
CA LYS A 75 -13.15 0.74 -1.91
C LYS A 75 -13.68 0.43 -0.51
N ILE A 76 -14.12 -0.81 -0.26
CA ILE A 76 -14.67 -1.21 1.04
C ILE A 76 -13.55 -1.25 2.10
N VAL A 77 -12.41 -1.85 1.77
CA VAL A 77 -11.27 -1.97 2.70
C VAL A 77 -10.66 -0.59 2.96
N GLU A 78 -10.44 0.22 1.93
CA GLU A 78 -9.91 1.58 2.09
C GLU A 78 -10.84 2.44 2.98
N ARG A 79 -12.17 2.36 2.75
CA ARG A 79 -13.17 3.03 3.61
C ARG A 79 -13.20 2.50 5.03
N ALA A 80 -13.06 1.19 5.22
CA ALA A 80 -13.08 0.59 6.56
C ALA A 80 -11.88 1.06 7.39
N ILE A 81 -10.69 1.11 6.79
CA ILE A 81 -9.47 1.64 7.42
C ILE A 81 -9.65 3.13 7.75
N ALA A 82 -10.14 3.89 6.77
CA ALA A 82 -10.46 5.30 6.91
C ALA A 82 -11.41 5.59 8.08
N CYS A 83 -12.55 4.89 8.13
CA CYS A 83 -13.52 5.02 9.22
C CYS A 83 -12.92 4.57 10.56
N GLY A 84 -12.16 3.48 10.59
CA GLY A 84 -11.51 2.98 11.80
C GLY A 84 -10.53 4.00 12.39
N ALA A 85 -9.74 4.67 11.55
CA ALA A 85 -8.84 5.73 12.00
C ALA A 85 -9.60 6.90 12.65
N ALA A 86 -10.76 7.27 12.11
CA ALA A 86 -11.61 8.34 12.65
C ALA A 86 -12.21 8.02 14.04
N LEU A 87 -12.28 6.74 14.43
CA LEU A 87 -12.80 6.31 15.73
C LEU A 87 -11.77 6.38 16.87
N THR A 88 -10.51 6.71 16.58
CA THR A 88 -9.43 6.70 17.59
C THR A 88 -9.56 7.93 18.52
N PRO A 89 -9.82 7.75 19.83
CA PRO A 89 -9.99 8.86 20.78
C PRO A 89 -8.69 9.67 20.98
N GLY A 90 -8.79 10.99 21.13
CA GLY A 90 -7.63 11.89 21.29
C GLY A 90 -7.05 12.44 19.99
N ALA A 91 -7.62 12.07 18.84
CA ALA A 91 -7.29 12.61 17.53
C ALA A 91 -7.88 14.03 17.33
N GLY A 92 -7.43 15.00 18.13
CA GLY A 92 -7.49 16.41 17.72
C GLY A 92 -6.69 16.68 16.44
N GLN A 93 -5.85 15.72 16.03
CA GLN A 93 -5.22 15.63 14.71
C GLN A 93 -5.86 14.47 13.92
N ILE A 94 -6.68 14.84 12.94
CA ILE A 94 -7.21 13.93 11.91
C ILE A 94 -6.04 13.15 11.30
N MET A 95 -6.03 11.83 11.41
CA MET A 95 -5.00 10.99 10.79
C MET A 95 -5.05 11.16 9.27
N LYS A 96 -3.98 11.73 8.69
CA LYS A 96 -3.83 11.89 7.24
C LYS A 96 -3.43 10.53 6.66
N ILE A 97 -4.31 9.91 5.88
CA ILE A 97 -4.07 8.62 5.23
C ILE A 97 -4.23 8.79 3.71
N ARG A 98 -3.27 8.25 2.94
CA ARG A 98 -3.35 8.19 1.48
C ARG A 98 -3.09 6.78 0.98
N PHE A 99 -3.97 6.32 0.10
CA PHE A 99 -3.85 5.02 -0.56
C PHE A 99 -3.25 5.17 -1.96
N PHE A 100 -2.38 4.23 -2.33
CA PHE A 100 -1.78 4.16 -3.67
C PHE A 100 -1.89 2.72 -4.18
N CYS A 101 -2.74 2.51 -5.19
CA CYS A 101 -2.97 1.19 -5.75
C CYS A 101 -1.87 0.84 -6.77
N THR A 102 -1.08 -0.20 -6.49
CA THR A 102 -0.01 -0.71 -7.35
C THR A 102 -0.50 -1.80 -8.31
N LEU A 103 -1.80 -2.11 -8.32
CA LEU A 103 -2.37 -3.18 -9.13
C LEU A 103 -2.16 -2.95 -10.64
N SER A 104 -2.10 -1.70 -11.09
CA SER A 104 -1.80 -1.33 -12.48
C SER A 104 -0.39 -1.76 -12.93
N CYS A 105 0.56 -1.90 -12.00
CA CYS A 105 1.91 -2.38 -12.28
C CYS A 105 2.02 -3.92 -12.31
N VAL A 106 0.98 -4.65 -11.87
CA VAL A 106 1.02 -6.11 -11.74
C VAL A 106 0.77 -6.77 -13.09
N ASN A 107 1.78 -7.48 -13.60
CA ASN A 107 1.68 -8.22 -14.85
C ASN A 107 1.41 -9.73 -14.66
N LEU A 108 1.17 -10.43 -15.78
CA LEU A 108 0.81 -11.86 -15.79
C LEU A 108 1.89 -12.76 -15.14
N TRP A 109 3.17 -12.44 -15.29
CA TRP A 109 4.26 -13.22 -14.71
C TRP A 109 4.23 -13.20 -13.18
N MET A 110 3.97 -12.03 -12.59
CA MET A 110 3.79 -11.88 -11.15
C MET A 110 2.57 -12.67 -10.65
N ARG A 111 1.48 -12.67 -11.41
CA ARG A 111 0.24 -13.40 -11.07
C ARG A 111 0.45 -14.91 -11.10
N ILE A 112 1.00 -15.43 -12.20
CA ILE A 112 1.27 -16.87 -12.36
C ILE A 112 2.34 -17.29 -11.34
N GLY A 113 3.46 -16.57 -11.28
CA GLY A 113 4.54 -16.88 -10.37
C GLY A 113 4.09 -16.88 -8.91
N GLY A 114 3.30 -15.88 -8.51
CA GLY A 114 2.74 -15.77 -7.18
C GLY A 114 1.72 -16.86 -6.84
N TYR A 115 0.96 -17.33 -7.83
CA TYR A 115 0.07 -18.47 -7.64
C TYR A 115 0.88 -19.75 -7.43
N LEU A 116 1.90 -19.99 -8.26
CA LEU A 116 2.77 -21.16 -8.14
C LEU A 116 3.52 -21.18 -6.79
N SER A 117 4.17 -20.09 -6.40
CA SER A 117 4.95 -20.03 -5.15
C SER A 117 4.08 -20.08 -3.90
N ARG A 118 2.99 -19.29 -3.85
CA ARG A 118 2.22 -19.07 -2.61
C ARG A 118 0.96 -19.91 -2.48
N SER A 119 0.35 -20.33 -3.59
CA SER A 119 -0.87 -21.16 -3.56
C SER A 119 -0.58 -22.65 -3.73
N LEU A 120 0.35 -23.00 -4.65
CA LEU A 120 0.74 -24.40 -4.86
C LEU A 120 1.99 -24.82 -4.07
N GLY A 121 2.71 -23.87 -3.47
CA GLY A 121 3.96 -24.14 -2.75
C GLY A 121 5.16 -24.46 -3.66
N TRP A 122 5.04 -24.28 -4.98
CA TRP A 122 6.08 -24.54 -5.97
C TRP A 122 7.05 -23.36 -6.04
N VAL A 123 7.74 -23.11 -4.93
CA VAL A 123 8.60 -21.93 -4.73
C VAL A 123 9.71 -21.83 -5.78
N SER A 124 10.34 -22.95 -6.15
CA SER A 124 11.43 -23.00 -7.12
C SER A 124 11.01 -22.61 -8.54
N LEU A 125 9.73 -22.78 -8.89
CA LEU A 125 9.17 -22.39 -10.18
C LEU A 125 8.51 -21.00 -10.12
N GLY A 126 7.82 -20.70 -9.01
CA GLY A 126 7.09 -19.45 -8.85
C GLY A 126 7.99 -18.23 -8.69
N ARG A 127 9.03 -18.31 -7.83
CA ARG A 127 9.89 -17.15 -7.53
C ARG A 127 10.64 -16.61 -8.75
N PRO A 128 11.25 -17.43 -9.62
CA PRO A 128 11.88 -16.92 -10.83
C PRO A 128 10.91 -16.12 -11.71
N LEU A 129 9.66 -16.57 -11.85
CA LEU A 129 8.64 -15.87 -12.62
C LEU A 129 8.20 -14.57 -11.96
N VAL A 130 8.04 -14.56 -10.63
CA VAL A 130 7.75 -13.35 -9.85
C VAL A 130 8.88 -12.34 -10.03
N ILE A 131 10.13 -12.74 -9.84
CA ILE A 131 11.31 -11.87 -9.99
C ILE A 131 11.36 -11.27 -11.40
N PHE A 132 11.18 -12.11 -12.43
CA PHE A 132 11.15 -11.64 -13.82
C PHE A 132 10.02 -10.62 -14.04
N GLY A 133 8.80 -10.93 -13.57
CA GLY A 133 7.65 -10.05 -13.67
C GLY A 133 7.86 -8.72 -12.94
N THR A 134 8.39 -8.76 -11.72
CA THR A 134 8.68 -7.58 -10.91
C THR A 134 9.73 -6.69 -11.57
N ARG A 135 10.82 -7.26 -12.10
CA ARG A 135 11.84 -6.50 -12.82
C ARG A 135 11.29 -5.83 -14.07
N ARG A 136 10.34 -6.46 -14.77
CA ARG A 136 9.65 -5.87 -15.93
C ARG A 136 8.70 -4.74 -15.53
N ALA A 137 8.04 -4.85 -14.37
CA ALA A 137 7.15 -3.82 -13.83
C ALA A 137 7.91 -2.66 -13.15
N PHE A 138 9.20 -2.81 -12.90
CA PHE A 138 9.98 -1.90 -12.06
C PHE A 138 9.91 -0.42 -12.49
N PRO A 139 10.04 -0.05 -13.78
CA PRO A 139 9.92 1.35 -14.19
C PRO A 139 8.57 1.98 -13.83
N GLN A 140 7.47 1.22 -13.99
CA GLN A 140 6.13 1.69 -13.64
C GLN A 140 5.96 1.85 -12.12
N LEU A 141 6.62 0.99 -11.33
CA LEU A 141 6.63 1.11 -9.87
C LEU A 141 7.40 2.36 -9.42
N VAL A 142 8.51 2.69 -10.08
CA VAL A 142 9.25 3.94 -9.83
C VAL A 142 8.37 5.15 -10.12
N GLU A 143 7.73 5.20 -11.29
CA GLU A 143 6.81 6.28 -11.68
C GLU A 143 5.66 6.45 -10.67
N LEU A 144 5.06 5.34 -10.23
CA LEU A 144 3.99 5.35 -9.23
C LEU A 144 4.46 5.90 -7.88
N VAL A 145 5.65 5.51 -7.42
CA VAL A 145 6.21 5.99 -6.15
C VAL A 145 6.58 7.47 -6.23
N ASP A 146 7.09 7.93 -7.37
CA ASP A 146 7.40 9.34 -7.58
C ASP A 146 6.15 10.21 -7.65
N GLU A 147 5.08 9.72 -8.28
CA GLU A 147 3.75 10.35 -8.22
C GLU A 147 3.23 10.41 -6.77
N ALA A 148 3.36 9.31 -6.02
CA ALA A 148 2.93 9.26 -4.63
C ALA A 148 3.66 10.32 -3.77
N ARG A 149 4.98 10.41 -3.90
CA ARG A 149 5.80 11.43 -3.21
C ARG A 149 5.41 12.84 -3.63
N ARG A 150 5.21 13.11 -4.92
CA ARG A 150 4.77 14.42 -5.42
C ARG A 150 3.41 14.82 -4.85
N ARG A 151 2.43 13.92 -4.85
CA ARG A 151 1.09 14.19 -4.29
C ARG A 151 1.13 14.46 -2.79
N VAL A 152 1.97 13.72 -2.07
CA VAL A 152 2.19 13.90 -0.63
C VAL A 152 2.82 15.28 -0.35
N ALA A 153 3.84 15.67 -1.12
CA ALA A 153 4.51 16.95 -0.96
C ALA A 153 3.66 18.16 -1.36
N ALA A 154 2.83 18.04 -2.40
CA ALA A 154 1.99 19.13 -2.90
C ALA A 154 0.80 19.47 -1.98
N ALA A 155 0.43 18.54 -1.11
CA ALA A 155 -0.79 18.63 -0.31
C ALA A 155 -0.56 18.07 1.10
N PRO A 156 0.40 18.63 1.87
CA PRO A 156 0.77 18.10 3.19
C PRO A 156 -0.35 18.30 4.22
N ASP A 157 -1.21 19.30 4.00
CA ASP A 157 -2.27 19.72 4.93
C ASP A 157 -3.68 19.39 4.50
N THR A 158 -3.86 18.79 3.33
CA THR A 158 -5.18 18.30 2.93
C THR A 158 -5.57 17.20 3.90
N PRO A 159 -6.62 17.43 4.73
CA PRO A 159 -7.23 16.34 5.47
C PRO A 159 -7.89 15.42 4.43
N PHE A 160 -8.54 14.37 4.88
CA PHE A 160 -9.35 13.48 4.06
C PHE A 160 -8.63 12.29 3.46
N LEU A 161 -9.33 11.19 3.64
CA LEU A 161 -8.95 9.83 3.35
C LEU A 161 -9.05 9.69 1.85
N LEU A 162 -7.95 9.98 1.14
CA LEU A 162 -7.90 9.86 -0.31
C LEU A 162 -7.74 8.40 -0.67
N GLY A 163 -8.77 7.86 -1.30
CA GLY A 163 -8.75 6.55 -1.90
C GLY A 163 -7.71 6.45 -3.01
N SER A 164 -7.42 5.24 -3.43
CA SER A 164 -6.46 4.99 -4.51
C SER A 164 -6.84 5.63 -5.85
N ASP A 165 -8.12 5.95 -6.04
CA ASP A 165 -8.66 6.71 -7.17
C ASP A 165 -8.59 8.24 -6.98
N ASN A 166 -7.92 8.69 -5.91
CA ASN A 166 -7.81 10.08 -5.51
C ASN A 166 -9.17 10.72 -5.14
N GLU A 167 -10.18 9.90 -4.84
CA GLU A 167 -11.46 10.37 -4.30
C GLU A 167 -11.38 10.52 -2.78
N ASP A 168 -11.99 11.58 -2.25
CA ASP A 168 -12.28 11.67 -0.82
C ASP A 168 -13.31 10.59 -0.45
N LEU A 169 -12.85 9.59 0.32
CA LEU A 169 -13.63 8.42 0.69
C LEU A 169 -14.80 8.77 1.64
N LEU A 170 -14.77 9.90 2.33
CA LEU A 170 -15.81 10.33 3.28
C LEU A 170 -16.70 11.45 2.76
N ALA A 171 -16.22 12.31 1.85
CA ALA A 171 -17.06 13.37 1.27
C ALA A 171 -18.36 12.82 0.66
N LYS A 172 -18.30 11.65 0.00
CA LYS A 172 -19.48 11.02 -0.64
C LYS A 172 -20.41 10.30 0.33
N THR A 173 -20.00 10.04 1.57
CA THR A 173 -20.83 9.34 2.57
C THR A 173 -21.61 10.30 3.46
N GLY A 174 -21.35 11.61 3.38
CA GLY A 174 -21.94 12.62 4.27
C GLY A 174 -21.41 12.55 5.71
N ILE A 175 -20.43 11.68 5.97
CA ILE A 175 -19.79 11.52 7.28
C ILE A 175 -18.62 12.49 7.34
N THR A 176 -18.81 13.65 7.98
CA THR A 176 -17.67 14.51 8.32
C THR A 176 -16.95 13.92 9.54
N ALA A 177 -15.62 14.05 9.58
CA ALA A 177 -14.83 13.66 10.76
C ALA A 177 -15.34 14.35 12.05
N THR A 178 -15.90 15.56 11.90
CA THR A 178 -16.57 16.32 12.96
C THR A 178 -17.84 15.63 13.48
N GLY A 179 -18.68 15.09 12.59
CA GLY A 179 -19.94 14.42 12.96
C GLY A 179 -19.78 13.07 13.66
N LEU A 180 -18.58 12.47 13.65
CA LEU A 180 -18.23 11.28 14.43
C LEU A 180 -17.76 11.64 15.86
N SER A 181 -17.13 12.80 16.03
CA SER A 181 -16.68 13.27 17.36
C SER A 181 -17.79 13.91 18.20
N GLU A 182 -18.81 14.50 17.57
CA GLU A 182 -19.91 15.20 18.27
C GLU A 182 -21.04 14.26 18.77
N ARG A 183 -20.99 12.95 18.47
CA ARG A 183 -22.07 12.00 18.81
C ARG A 183 -21.76 10.98 19.90
N LEU A 184 -20.60 11.05 20.53
CA LEU A 184 -20.33 10.27 21.73
C LEU A 184 -20.52 11.19 22.95
N PRO A 185 -21.56 10.99 23.78
CA PRO A 185 -21.57 11.66 25.08
C PRO A 185 -20.29 11.26 25.80
N ALA A 186 -19.56 12.26 26.31
CA ALA A 186 -18.41 12.04 27.17
C ALA A 186 -18.81 11.11 28.34
N PRO A 187 -17.89 10.25 28.83
CA PRO A 187 -18.18 9.38 29.96
C PRO A 187 -18.54 10.17 31.23
#